data_AF-A0A2E0R0B6-F1
#
_entry.id   AF-A0A2E0R0B6-F1
#
_cell.length_a   1.000
_cell.length_b   1.000
_cell.length_c   1.000
_cell.angle_alpha   90.00
_cell.angle_beta   90.00
_cell.angle_gamma   90.00
#
_symmetry.space_group_name_H-M   'P 1'
#
loop_
_entity.id
_entity.type
_entity.pdbx_description
1 polymer ?
#
loop_
_entity_poly.entity_id
_entity_poly.type
_entity_poly.pdbx_seq_one_letter_code
_entity_poly.pdbx_strand_id
1 'polypeptide(L)'
;MKSSFEIGEILFTICAGTYEEAEEAFTWLYHNSWEEIWGVLNARATLCGLSIEDKKSVVIHAFQEFWKKARNGNIKDTDKDPRALLHSIAFNRAIDLIRRNTSKKRHLPKEEWDGYVKEVIRESSFAVQWRSLERKALADDLIEDFRTWMMEQDGVRRRTAFAMAEFFPDIANPKEIHEMLIDSVDPPPTYESVKKARQDVLNKFRASIDQKYRR
;
A
#
# COMPACT_ATOMS: atom_id res chain seq x y z
N MET A 1 26.21 -13.90 -22.30
CA MET A 1 27.27 -13.37 -21.42
C MET A 1 27.03 -13.86 -20.01
N LYS A 2 28.04 -14.42 -19.34
CA LYS A 2 28.00 -14.71 -17.89
C LYS A 2 28.89 -13.68 -17.18
N SER A 3 28.44 -12.43 -17.13
CA SER A 3 29.06 -11.45 -16.24
C SER A 3 28.60 -11.79 -14.83
N SER A 4 29.54 -12.26 -14.02
CA SER A 4 29.34 -12.60 -12.61
C SER A 4 29.61 -11.35 -11.79
N PHE A 5 28.65 -10.42 -11.73
CA PHE A 5 28.77 -9.29 -10.81
C PHE A 5 28.56 -9.77 -9.37
N GLU A 6 29.45 -9.40 -8.46
CA GLU A 6 29.15 -9.49 -7.03
C GLU A 6 28.13 -8.40 -6.67
N ILE A 7 27.13 -8.73 -5.83
CA ILE A 7 26.01 -7.82 -5.52
C ILE A 7 26.50 -6.46 -4.99
N GLY A 8 27.62 -6.44 -4.26
CA GLY A 8 28.23 -5.21 -3.74
C GLY A 8 28.86 -4.31 -4.80
N GLU A 9 29.29 -4.86 -5.93
CA GLU A 9 29.93 -4.10 -7.01
C GLU A 9 28.92 -3.52 -8.01
N ILE A 10 27.72 -4.09 -8.08
CA ILE A 10 26.70 -3.69 -9.06
C ILE A 10 26.33 -2.22 -8.93
N LEU A 11 26.00 -1.78 -7.72
CA LEU A 11 25.55 -0.41 -7.52
C LEU A 11 26.68 0.59 -7.81
N PHE A 12 27.90 0.27 -7.36
CA PHE A 12 29.08 1.05 -7.68
C PHE A 12 29.29 1.16 -9.21
N THR A 13 29.26 0.02 -9.93
CA THR A 13 29.42 -0.01 -11.40
C THR A 13 28.34 0.78 -12.11
N ILE A 14 27.08 0.70 -11.68
CA ILE A 14 25.99 1.49 -12.28
C ILE A 14 26.20 2.99 -12.07
N CYS A 15 26.69 3.40 -10.90
CA CYS A 15 26.90 4.81 -10.54
C CYS A 15 28.16 5.42 -11.15
N ALA A 16 29.28 4.69 -11.12
CA ALA A 16 30.62 5.24 -11.42
C ALA A 16 31.28 4.64 -12.67
N GLY A 17 30.77 3.52 -13.19
CA GLY A 17 31.28 2.90 -14.40
C GLY A 17 30.98 3.71 -15.66
N THR A 18 31.63 3.30 -16.76
CA THR A 18 31.30 3.73 -18.12
C THR A 18 29.82 3.46 -18.44
N TYR A 19 29.31 4.07 -19.52
CA TYR A 19 27.91 3.89 -19.87
C TYR A 19 27.59 2.42 -20.17
N GLU A 20 28.48 1.75 -20.89
CA GLU A 20 28.39 0.34 -21.27
C GLU A 20 28.44 -0.58 -20.04
N GLU A 21 29.41 -0.38 -19.14
CA GLU A 21 29.51 -1.15 -17.89
C GLU A 21 28.27 -0.95 -17.00
N ALA A 22 27.79 0.29 -16.91
CA ALA A 22 26.59 0.61 -16.14
C ALA A 22 25.34 -0.04 -16.76
N GLU A 23 25.21 -0.04 -18.08
CA GLU A 23 24.10 -0.68 -18.80
C GLU A 23 24.11 -2.20 -18.63
N GLU A 24 25.28 -2.83 -18.69
CA GLU A 24 25.42 -4.27 -18.43
C GLU A 24 25.07 -4.62 -16.98
N ALA A 25 25.59 -3.88 -16.01
CA ALA A 25 25.30 -4.08 -14.59
C ALA A 25 23.82 -3.84 -14.27
N PHE A 26 23.20 -2.82 -14.88
CA PHE A 26 21.78 -2.54 -14.73
C PHE A 26 20.89 -3.60 -15.38
N THR A 27 21.26 -4.08 -16.56
CA THR A 27 20.56 -5.19 -17.25
C THR A 27 20.62 -6.45 -16.41
N TRP A 28 21.78 -6.76 -15.83
CA TRP A 28 21.92 -7.87 -14.89
C TRP A 28 21.01 -7.68 -13.67
N LEU A 29 21.00 -6.48 -13.06
CA LEU A 29 20.18 -6.17 -11.89
C LEU A 29 18.68 -6.35 -12.19
N TYR A 30 18.23 -5.87 -13.36
CA TYR A 30 16.87 -6.03 -13.85
C TYR A 30 16.48 -7.51 -13.93
N HIS A 31 17.26 -8.33 -14.63
CA HIS A 31 16.93 -9.74 -14.81
C HIS A 31 16.95 -10.55 -13.50
N ASN A 32 17.80 -10.18 -12.55
CA ASN A 32 17.93 -10.92 -11.29
C ASN A 32 16.98 -10.45 -10.17
N SER A 33 16.43 -9.24 -10.27
CA SER A 33 15.62 -8.65 -9.19
C SER A 33 14.16 -8.40 -9.57
N TRP A 34 13.80 -8.51 -10.87
CA TRP A 34 12.44 -8.27 -11.36
C TRP A 34 11.40 -9.12 -10.64
N GLU A 35 11.56 -10.45 -10.67
CA GLU A 35 10.61 -11.40 -10.08
C GLU A 35 10.51 -11.24 -8.56
N GLU A 36 11.61 -10.89 -7.89
CA GLU A 36 11.63 -10.63 -6.44
C GLU A 36 10.78 -9.40 -6.09
N ILE A 37 11.01 -8.27 -6.78
CA ILE A 37 10.25 -7.04 -6.57
C ILE A 37 8.78 -7.27 -6.91
N TRP A 38 8.49 -7.91 -8.04
CA TRP A 38 7.15 -8.30 -8.46
C TRP A 38 6.45 -9.17 -7.41
N GLY A 39 7.14 -10.20 -6.90
CA GLY A 39 6.64 -11.10 -5.86
C GLY A 39 6.31 -10.35 -4.56
N VAL A 40 7.18 -9.44 -4.12
CA VAL A 40 6.93 -8.60 -2.94
C VAL A 40 5.70 -7.70 -3.13
N LEU A 41 5.53 -7.09 -4.31
CA LEU A 41 4.34 -6.27 -4.57
C LEU A 41 3.05 -7.08 -4.60
N ASN A 42 3.09 -8.33 -5.09
CA ASN A 42 1.91 -9.20 -5.11
C ASN A 42 1.57 -9.81 -3.74
N ALA A 43 2.57 -10.11 -2.92
CA ALA A 43 2.36 -10.67 -1.58
C ALA A 43 1.86 -9.61 -0.57
N ARG A 44 2.01 -8.32 -0.88
CA ARG A 44 1.59 -7.25 0.03
C ARG A 44 0.09 -7.01 -0.06
N ALA A 45 -0.60 -7.35 1.03
CA ALA A 45 -2.03 -7.13 1.19
C ALA A 45 -2.43 -5.67 0.98
N THR A 46 -1.56 -4.70 1.30
CA THR A 46 -1.81 -3.25 1.12
C THR A 46 -1.79 -2.77 -0.33
N LEU A 47 -1.45 -3.65 -1.28
CA LEU A 47 -1.39 -3.36 -2.71
C LEU A 47 -2.44 -4.18 -3.48
N CYS A 48 -3.45 -4.76 -2.80
CA CYS A 48 -4.46 -5.58 -3.48
C CYS A 48 -5.37 -4.73 -4.38
N GLY A 49 -5.54 -3.44 -4.08
CA GLY A 49 -6.28 -2.48 -4.90
C GLY A 49 -5.63 -2.07 -6.24
N LEU A 50 -4.41 -2.54 -6.55
CA LEU A 50 -3.76 -2.30 -7.84
C LEU A 50 -3.97 -3.46 -8.80
N SER A 51 -4.31 -3.14 -10.05
CA SER A 51 -4.40 -4.14 -11.12
C SER A 51 -3.02 -4.77 -11.38
N ILE A 52 -3.01 -5.95 -12.00
CA ILE A 52 -1.77 -6.62 -12.41
C ILE A 52 -0.93 -5.70 -13.31
N GLU A 53 -1.57 -4.97 -14.22
CA GLU A 53 -0.88 -4.03 -15.12
C GLU A 53 -0.32 -2.81 -14.39
N ASP A 54 -1.04 -2.28 -13.40
CA ASP A 54 -0.52 -1.19 -12.55
C ASP A 54 0.72 -1.65 -11.79
N LYS A 55 0.69 -2.85 -11.22
CA LYS A 55 1.85 -3.42 -10.53
C LYS A 55 3.04 -3.59 -11.48
N LYS A 56 2.82 -4.01 -12.73
CA LYS A 56 3.91 -4.17 -13.70
C LYS A 56 4.52 -2.81 -14.03
N SER A 57 3.66 -1.81 -14.25
CA SER A 57 4.06 -0.43 -14.46
C SER A 57 4.89 0.11 -13.30
N VAL A 58 4.52 -0.21 -12.05
CA VAL A 58 5.29 0.15 -10.85
C VAL A 58 6.71 -0.42 -10.89
N VAL A 59 6.88 -1.70 -11.22
CA VAL A 59 8.21 -2.33 -11.27
C VAL A 59 9.06 -1.67 -12.36
N ILE A 60 8.52 -1.48 -13.57
CA ILE A 60 9.23 -0.79 -14.66
C ILE A 60 9.65 0.62 -14.24
N HIS A 61 8.72 1.36 -13.64
CA HIS A 61 9.00 2.71 -13.15
C HIS A 61 10.10 2.71 -12.08
N ALA A 62 10.12 1.72 -11.19
CA ALA A 62 11.15 1.64 -10.16
C ALA A 62 12.55 1.50 -10.76
N PHE A 63 12.71 0.64 -11.77
CA PHE A 63 13.97 0.48 -12.49
C PHE A 63 14.37 1.74 -13.25
N GLN A 64 13.45 2.38 -13.97
CA GLN A 64 13.71 3.63 -14.69
C GLN A 64 14.14 4.76 -13.75
N GLU A 65 13.45 4.91 -12.63
CA GLU A 65 13.74 5.94 -11.64
C GLU A 65 15.06 5.65 -10.90
N PHE A 66 15.35 4.38 -10.61
CA PHE A 66 16.63 3.96 -10.08
C PHE A 66 17.78 4.33 -11.02
N TRP A 67 17.67 4.00 -12.32
CA TRP A 67 18.68 4.34 -13.33
C TRP A 67 18.95 5.86 -13.36
N LYS A 68 17.88 6.67 -13.41
CA LYS A 68 17.99 8.14 -13.37
C LYS A 68 18.71 8.61 -12.11
N LYS A 69 18.36 8.09 -10.94
CA LYS A 69 19.00 8.48 -9.67
C LYS A 69 20.48 8.07 -9.63
N ALA A 70 20.81 6.89 -10.11
CA ALA A 70 22.18 6.40 -10.15
C ALA A 70 23.06 7.26 -11.07
N ARG A 71 22.59 7.54 -12.29
CA ARG A 71 23.35 8.30 -13.29
C ARG A 71 23.44 9.79 -13.00
N ASN A 72 22.50 10.34 -12.23
CA ASN A 72 22.53 11.73 -11.80
C ASN A 72 23.34 11.95 -10.51
N GLY A 73 23.99 10.92 -9.97
CA GLY A 73 24.77 11.02 -8.72
C GLY A 73 23.92 11.24 -7.45
N ASN A 74 22.62 10.92 -7.52
CA ASN A 74 21.70 11.09 -6.38
C ASN A 74 21.76 9.92 -5.38
N ILE A 75 22.52 8.87 -5.69
CA ILE A 75 22.79 7.76 -4.79
C ILE A 75 24.19 7.97 -4.20
N LYS A 76 24.25 8.20 -2.88
CA LYS A 76 25.50 8.47 -2.16
C LYS A 76 26.17 7.22 -1.59
N ASP A 77 25.37 6.25 -1.18
CA ASP A 77 25.86 5.02 -0.53
C ASP A 77 25.92 3.89 -1.57
N THR A 78 27.01 3.81 -2.32
CA THR A 78 27.19 2.82 -3.40
C THR A 78 27.49 1.41 -2.91
N ASP A 79 27.86 1.23 -1.63
CA ASP A 79 28.22 -0.06 -1.05
C ASP A 79 27.00 -0.88 -0.59
N LYS A 80 25.80 -0.31 -0.72
CA LYS A 80 24.54 -0.93 -0.28
C LYS A 80 23.94 -1.79 -1.38
N ASP A 81 23.16 -2.79 -0.96
CA ASP A 81 22.38 -3.61 -1.88
C ASP A 81 21.39 -2.73 -2.67
N PRO A 82 21.50 -2.66 -4.02
CA PRO A 82 20.62 -1.85 -4.84
C PRO A 82 19.15 -2.28 -4.77
N ARG A 83 18.88 -3.55 -4.42
CA ARG A 83 17.51 -4.10 -4.32
C ARG A 83 16.70 -3.41 -3.24
N ALA A 84 17.31 -3.07 -2.10
CA ALA A 84 16.63 -2.36 -1.03
C ALA A 84 16.08 -0.99 -1.49
N LEU A 85 16.87 -0.26 -2.28
CA LEU A 85 16.45 1.01 -2.86
C LEU A 85 15.35 0.80 -3.91
N LEU A 86 15.49 -0.19 -4.78
CA LEU A 86 14.46 -0.56 -5.77
C LEU A 86 13.11 -0.89 -5.10
N HIS A 87 13.12 -1.67 -4.03
CA HIS A 87 11.92 -1.97 -3.26
C HIS A 87 11.27 -0.70 -2.70
N SER A 88 12.07 0.23 -2.17
CA SER A 88 11.55 1.50 -1.67
C SER A 88 10.93 2.35 -2.77
N ILE A 89 11.58 2.45 -3.94
CA ILE A 89 11.05 3.23 -5.08
C ILE A 89 9.76 2.60 -5.58
N ALA A 90 9.74 1.28 -5.79
CA ALA A 90 8.57 0.52 -6.24
C ALA A 90 7.41 0.70 -5.26
N PHE A 91 7.65 0.53 -3.96
CA PHE A 91 6.61 0.66 -2.95
C PHE A 91 6.00 2.07 -2.92
N ASN A 92 6.85 3.11 -2.88
CA ASN A 92 6.36 4.49 -2.87
C ASN A 92 5.53 4.79 -4.14
N ARG A 93 5.98 4.29 -5.30
CA ARG A 93 5.23 4.46 -6.55
C ARG A 93 3.88 3.74 -6.53
N ALA A 94 3.82 2.53 -5.97
CA ALA A 94 2.57 1.80 -5.82
C ALA A 94 1.57 2.57 -4.93
N ILE A 95 2.05 3.09 -3.80
CA ILE A 95 1.24 3.93 -2.89
C ILE A 95 0.74 5.20 -3.61
N ASP A 96 1.58 5.85 -4.41
CA ASP A 96 1.16 7.02 -5.18
C ASP A 96 0.07 6.70 -6.22
N LEU A 97 0.13 5.53 -6.86
CA LEU A 97 -0.94 5.08 -7.76
C LEU A 97 -2.23 4.80 -7.00
N ILE A 98 -2.15 4.14 -5.85
CA ILE A 98 -3.32 3.92 -4.97
C ILE A 98 -3.91 5.28 -4.60
N ARG A 99 -3.10 6.23 -4.13
CA ARG A 99 -3.55 7.60 -3.77
C ARG A 99 -4.25 8.29 -4.94
N ARG A 100 -3.68 8.21 -6.16
CA ARG A 100 -4.29 8.79 -7.37
C ARG A 100 -5.60 8.11 -7.75
N ASN A 101 -5.68 6.79 -7.60
CA ASN A 101 -6.89 6.04 -7.88
C ASN A 101 -7.96 6.35 -6.83
N THR A 102 -7.61 6.41 -5.54
CA THR A 102 -8.51 6.79 -4.45
C THR A 102 -8.97 8.25 -4.57
N SER A 103 -8.10 9.18 -4.98
CA SER A 103 -8.50 10.57 -5.20
C SER A 103 -9.51 10.71 -6.34
N LYS A 104 -9.42 9.88 -7.39
CA LYS A 104 -10.45 9.79 -8.44
C LYS A 104 -11.75 9.17 -7.90
N LYS A 105 -11.65 8.21 -6.98
CA LYS A 105 -12.79 7.54 -6.34
C LYS A 105 -13.57 8.42 -5.35
N ARG A 106 -13.01 9.54 -4.89
CA ARG A 106 -13.71 10.53 -4.02
C ARG A 106 -14.96 11.15 -4.66
N HIS A 107 -15.28 10.86 -5.91
CA HIS A 107 -16.45 11.38 -6.63
C HIS A 107 -17.41 10.27 -7.09
N LEU A 108 -17.23 9.03 -6.62
CA LEU A 108 -18.12 7.94 -6.99
C LEU A 108 -19.48 8.07 -6.28
N PRO A 109 -20.60 7.82 -6.97
CA PRO A 109 -21.91 7.65 -6.36
C PRO A 109 -21.90 6.57 -5.27
N LYS A 110 -22.81 6.69 -4.29
CA LYS A 110 -22.91 5.78 -3.12
C LYS A 110 -22.96 4.31 -3.52
N GLU A 111 -23.69 3.96 -4.59
CA GLU A 111 -23.82 2.58 -5.05
C GLU A 111 -22.49 1.96 -5.50
N GLU A 112 -21.62 2.76 -6.13
CA GLU A 112 -20.31 2.30 -6.61
C GLU A 112 -19.31 2.12 -5.45
N TRP A 113 -19.43 2.95 -4.42
CA TRP A 113 -18.64 2.79 -3.18
C TRP A 113 -19.04 1.52 -2.43
N ASP A 114 -20.34 1.28 -2.25
CA ASP A 114 -20.85 0.10 -1.54
C ASP A 114 -20.51 -1.20 -2.31
N GLY A 115 -20.54 -1.18 -3.65
CA GLY A 115 -20.07 -2.28 -4.49
C GLY A 115 -18.57 -2.55 -4.35
N TYR A 116 -17.74 -1.49 -4.34
CA TYR A 116 -16.30 -1.61 -4.11
C TYR A 116 -16.00 -2.24 -2.74
N VAL A 117 -16.61 -1.74 -1.66
CA VAL A 117 -16.46 -2.28 -0.30
C VAL A 117 -16.83 -3.78 -0.22
N LYS A 118 -17.87 -4.23 -0.94
CA LYS A 118 -18.29 -5.64 -0.95
C LYS A 118 -17.25 -6.58 -1.58
N GLU A 119 -16.72 -6.25 -2.76
CA GLU A 119 -15.68 -7.05 -3.43
C GLU A 119 -14.42 -7.20 -2.57
N VAL A 120 -14.09 -6.11 -1.92
CA VAL A 120 -12.93 -5.92 -1.07
C VAL A 120 -12.96 -6.78 0.20
N ILE A 121 -14.11 -6.90 0.87
CA ILE A 121 -14.23 -7.79 2.04
C ILE A 121 -14.16 -9.26 1.61
N ARG A 122 -14.64 -9.60 0.41
CA ARG A 122 -14.57 -10.95 -0.15
C ARG A 122 -13.13 -11.45 -0.36
N GLU A 123 -12.16 -10.56 -0.50
CA GLU A 123 -10.74 -10.91 -0.63
C GLU A 123 -9.96 -10.91 0.69
N SER A 124 -10.57 -10.44 1.78
CA SER A 124 -9.92 -10.33 3.10
C SER A 124 -10.01 -11.62 3.95
N SER A 125 -9.26 -11.69 5.05
CA SER A 125 -9.42 -12.76 6.05
C SER A 125 -10.81 -12.82 6.69
N PHE A 126 -11.64 -11.77 6.51
CA PHE A 126 -13.02 -11.70 6.97
C PHE A 126 -14.04 -12.18 5.93
N ALA A 127 -13.58 -12.61 4.74
CA ALA A 127 -14.44 -13.00 3.63
C ALA A 127 -15.45 -14.09 3.98
N VAL A 128 -15.11 -14.99 4.90
CA VAL A 128 -15.99 -16.09 5.32
C VAL A 128 -17.11 -15.56 6.22
N GLN A 129 -16.80 -14.75 7.24
CA GLN A 129 -17.83 -14.12 8.07
C GLN A 129 -18.69 -13.16 7.24
N TRP A 130 -18.09 -12.39 6.35
CA TRP A 130 -18.78 -11.47 5.47
C TRP A 130 -19.77 -12.17 4.52
N ARG A 131 -19.35 -13.23 3.83
CA ARG A 131 -20.24 -14.05 2.98
C ARG A 131 -21.40 -14.67 3.77
N SER A 132 -21.22 -14.92 5.07
CA SER A 132 -22.31 -15.35 5.92
C SER A 132 -23.26 -14.21 6.27
N LEU A 133 -22.76 -12.99 6.45
CA LEU A 133 -23.57 -11.80 6.70
C LEU A 133 -24.33 -11.36 5.43
N GLU A 134 -23.70 -11.43 4.25
CA GLU A 134 -24.37 -11.21 2.96
C GLU A 134 -25.52 -12.19 2.75
N ARG A 135 -25.29 -13.49 3.02
CA ARG A 135 -26.35 -14.53 2.93
C ARG A 135 -27.50 -14.32 3.91
N LYS A 136 -27.25 -13.66 5.04
CA LYS A 136 -28.26 -13.28 6.03
C LYS A 136 -28.88 -11.90 5.76
N ALA A 137 -28.49 -11.20 4.69
CA ALA A 137 -28.86 -9.81 4.40
C ALA A 137 -28.50 -8.82 5.52
N LEU A 138 -27.48 -9.12 6.33
CA LEU A 138 -27.03 -8.30 7.46
C LEU A 138 -25.79 -7.45 7.15
N ALA A 139 -25.23 -7.59 5.95
CA ALA A 139 -24.00 -6.91 5.53
C ALA A 139 -24.19 -5.39 5.41
N ASP A 140 -25.30 -4.94 4.82
CA ASP A 140 -25.57 -3.52 4.66
C ASP A 140 -25.87 -2.86 6.03
N ASP A 141 -26.62 -3.54 6.90
CA ASP A 141 -26.83 -3.08 8.27
C ASP A 141 -25.53 -3.00 9.09
N LEU A 142 -24.57 -3.90 8.84
CA LEU A 142 -23.25 -3.86 9.49
C LEU A 142 -22.46 -2.63 9.05
N ILE A 143 -22.52 -2.29 7.75
CA ILE A 143 -21.88 -1.09 7.20
C ILE A 143 -22.49 0.17 7.82
N GLU A 144 -23.82 0.26 7.91
CA GLU A 144 -24.51 1.41 8.48
C GLU A 144 -24.25 1.55 9.99
N ASP A 145 -24.24 0.45 10.75
CA ASP A 145 -23.86 0.46 12.18
C ASP A 145 -22.41 0.96 12.37
N PHE A 146 -21.50 0.52 11.50
CA PHE A 146 -20.11 0.93 11.56
C PHE A 146 -19.94 2.40 11.16
N ARG A 147 -20.64 2.88 10.11
CA ARG A 147 -20.69 4.29 9.72
C ARG A 147 -21.19 5.17 10.86
N THR A 148 -22.29 4.77 11.51
CA THR A 148 -22.86 5.48 12.65
C THR A 148 -21.85 5.59 13.79
N TRP A 149 -21.22 4.47 14.16
CA TRP A 149 -20.19 4.47 15.20
C TRP A 149 -18.98 5.35 14.86
N MET A 150 -18.53 5.38 13.59
CA MET A 150 -17.45 6.26 13.15
C MET A 150 -17.80 7.73 13.32
N MET A 151 -19.06 8.10 13.04
CA MET A 151 -19.57 9.46 13.22
C MET A 151 -19.64 9.88 14.70
N GLU A 152 -19.75 8.94 15.64
CA GLU A 152 -19.75 9.19 17.08
C GLU A 152 -18.34 9.39 17.68
N GLN A 153 -17.29 8.86 17.04
CA GLN A 153 -15.92 9.03 17.52
C GLN A 153 -15.47 10.48 17.39
N ASP A 154 -14.44 10.93 18.10
CA ASP A 154 -13.91 12.28 18.01
C ASP A 154 -12.42 12.31 17.60
N GLY A 155 -11.95 13.51 17.26
CA GLY A 155 -10.54 13.82 17.02
C GLY A 155 -9.80 12.84 16.10
N VAL A 156 -8.67 12.34 16.58
CA VAL A 156 -7.76 11.45 15.84
C VAL A 156 -8.43 10.12 15.51
N ARG A 157 -9.34 9.62 16.36
CA ARG A 157 -9.99 8.32 16.14
C ARG A 157 -11.00 8.40 15.01
N ARG A 158 -11.84 9.44 14.96
CA ARG A 158 -12.76 9.68 13.82
C ARG A 158 -11.98 9.79 12.52
N ARG A 159 -10.93 10.62 12.49
CA ARG A 159 -10.12 10.84 11.28
C ARG A 159 -9.35 9.59 10.85
N THR A 160 -8.85 8.82 11.81
CA THR A 160 -8.22 7.51 11.55
C THR A 160 -9.24 6.53 10.98
N ALA A 161 -10.47 6.50 11.50
CA ALA A 161 -11.52 5.64 10.97
C ALA A 161 -11.91 6.03 9.53
N PHE A 162 -12.01 7.33 9.24
CA PHE A 162 -12.24 7.82 7.87
C PHE A 162 -11.08 7.50 6.94
N ALA A 163 -9.83 7.72 7.37
CA ALA A 163 -8.66 7.34 6.59
C ALA A 163 -8.68 5.83 6.32
N MET A 164 -8.92 4.99 7.34
CA MET A 164 -9.05 3.54 7.16
C MET A 164 -10.21 3.14 6.25
N ALA A 165 -11.33 3.87 6.27
CA ALA A 165 -12.44 3.68 5.35
C ALA A 165 -12.05 4.04 3.91
N GLU A 166 -11.28 5.11 3.72
CA GLU A 166 -10.72 5.52 2.41
C GLU A 166 -9.77 4.47 1.80
N PHE A 167 -9.10 3.67 2.64
CA PHE A 167 -8.23 2.57 2.19
C PHE A 167 -8.83 1.19 2.37
N PHE A 168 -10.10 1.05 2.72
CA PHE A 168 -10.65 -0.28 2.94
C PHE A 168 -10.69 -1.08 1.61
N PRO A 169 -10.14 -2.33 1.53
CA PRO A 169 -9.67 -3.25 2.59
C PRO A 169 -8.18 -3.15 2.90
N ASP A 170 -7.43 -2.41 2.10
CA ASP A 170 -6.01 -2.12 2.27
C ASP A 170 -5.84 -1.35 3.57
N ILE A 171 -5.90 -2.02 4.73
CA ILE A 171 -5.84 -1.34 6.03
C ILE A 171 -4.48 -0.64 6.11
N ALA A 172 -4.50 0.66 5.79
CA ALA A 172 -3.32 1.51 5.78
C ALA A 172 -2.56 1.28 7.08
N ASN A 173 -1.25 1.06 6.95
CA ASN A 173 -0.44 0.81 8.13
C ASN A 173 -0.43 2.09 8.99
N PRO A 174 -0.15 2.00 10.31
CA PRO A 174 -0.19 3.17 11.18
C PRO A 174 0.65 4.35 10.69
N LYS A 175 1.73 4.10 9.93
CA LYS A 175 2.63 5.13 9.40
C LYS A 175 1.98 5.89 8.27
N GLU A 176 1.30 5.20 7.37
CA GLU A 176 0.58 5.80 6.24
C GLU A 176 -0.60 6.65 6.73
N ILE A 177 -1.38 6.14 7.69
CA ILE A 177 -2.48 6.93 8.28
C ILE A 177 -1.89 8.16 8.98
N HIS A 178 -0.76 8.03 9.67
CA HIS A 178 -0.12 9.14 10.34
C HIS A 178 0.38 10.20 9.35
N GLU A 179 1.06 9.79 8.28
CA GLU A 179 1.51 10.68 7.20
C GLU A 179 0.35 11.44 6.55
N MET A 180 -0.83 10.84 6.43
CA MET A 180 -2.01 11.53 5.90
C MET A 180 -2.65 12.52 6.86
N LEU A 181 -2.58 12.21 8.15
CA LEU A 181 -3.20 13.04 9.17
C LEU A 181 -2.30 14.19 9.60
N ILE A 182 -0.98 14.11 9.37
CA ILE A 182 -0.02 15.11 9.82
C ILE A 182 -0.27 16.48 9.17
N ASP A 183 -0.67 16.52 7.90
CA ASP A 183 -0.92 17.75 7.14
C ASP A 183 -2.38 18.22 7.19
N SER A 184 -3.28 17.38 7.74
CA SER A 184 -4.74 17.65 7.73
C SER A 184 -5.32 17.99 9.10
N VAL A 185 -4.50 17.96 10.16
CA VAL A 185 -4.92 18.17 11.55
C VAL A 185 -3.96 19.14 12.24
N ASP A 186 -4.49 20.12 12.96
CA ASP A 186 -3.72 21.02 13.82
C ASP A 186 -4.26 20.93 15.27
N PRO A 187 -3.45 20.50 16.26
CA PRO A 187 -2.06 20.04 16.12
C PRO A 187 -1.98 18.65 15.44
N PRO A 188 -0.88 18.36 14.72
CA PRO A 188 -0.70 17.06 14.07
C PRO A 188 -0.77 15.91 15.08
N PRO A 189 -1.47 14.81 14.78
CA PRO A 189 -1.52 13.65 15.67
C PRO A 189 -0.15 12.98 15.74
N THR A 190 0.16 12.35 16.87
CA THR A 190 1.37 11.55 17.00
C THR A 190 1.19 10.16 16.37
N TYR A 191 2.28 9.55 15.91
CA TYR A 191 2.26 8.19 15.34
C TYR A 191 1.62 7.17 16.28
N GLU A 192 1.94 7.22 17.58
CA GLU A 192 1.36 6.32 18.58
C GLU A 192 -0.14 6.55 18.78
N SER A 193 -0.62 7.80 18.72
CA SER A 193 -2.06 8.08 18.79
C SER A 193 -2.83 7.50 17.60
N VAL A 194 -2.25 7.57 16.39
CA VAL A 194 -2.81 7.00 15.16
C VAL A 194 -2.79 5.47 15.20
N LYS A 195 -1.69 4.88 15.65
CA LYS A 195 -1.55 3.43 15.82
C LYS A 195 -2.60 2.87 16.80
N LYS A 196 -2.80 3.52 17.94
CA LYS A 196 -3.83 3.16 18.93
C LYS A 196 -5.23 3.32 18.35
N ALA A 197 -5.52 4.47 17.73
CA ALA A 197 -6.81 4.72 17.09
C ALA A 197 -7.16 3.68 16.02
N ARG A 198 -6.18 3.30 15.19
CA ARG A 198 -6.33 2.25 14.16
C ARG A 198 -6.71 0.91 14.80
N GLN A 199 -6.03 0.52 15.87
CA GLN A 199 -6.32 -0.73 16.56
C GLN A 199 -7.73 -0.73 17.17
N ASP A 200 -8.16 0.40 17.74
CA ASP A 200 -9.52 0.57 18.27
C ASP A 200 -10.58 0.40 17.17
N VAL A 201 -10.37 1.02 16.01
CA VAL A 201 -11.28 0.93 14.84
C VAL A 201 -11.35 -0.51 14.32
N LEU A 202 -10.21 -1.21 14.19
CA LEU A 202 -10.19 -2.62 13.76
C LEU A 202 -10.89 -3.54 14.77
N ASN A 203 -10.64 -3.34 16.06
CA ASN A 203 -11.27 -4.13 17.12
C ASN A 203 -12.78 -3.93 17.12
N LYS A 204 -13.25 -2.69 16.93
CA LYS A 204 -14.68 -2.41 16.81
C LYS A 204 -15.28 -3.08 15.58
N PHE A 205 -14.64 -2.97 14.42
CA PHE A 205 -15.14 -3.60 13.19
C PHE A 205 -15.27 -5.12 13.36
N ARG A 206 -14.25 -5.76 13.95
CA ARG A 206 -14.27 -7.21 14.28
C ARG A 206 -15.39 -7.55 15.25
N ALA A 207 -15.54 -6.78 16.33
CA ALA A 207 -16.60 -6.99 17.31
C ALA A 207 -18.00 -6.86 16.68
N SER A 208 -18.20 -5.90 15.77
CA SER A 208 -19.46 -5.73 15.04
C SER A 208 -19.74 -6.92 14.10
N ILE A 209 -18.72 -7.41 13.39
CA ILE A 209 -18.82 -8.64 12.57
C ILE A 209 -19.21 -9.83 13.45
N ASP A 210 -18.49 -10.08 14.55
CA ASP A 210 -18.73 -11.22 15.43
C ASP A 210 -20.12 -11.16 16.08
N GLN A 211 -20.55 -9.98 16.51
CA GLN A 211 -21.87 -9.76 17.10
C GLN A 211 -22.99 -10.05 16.11
N LYS A 212 -22.86 -9.60 14.85
CA LYS A 212 -23.87 -9.89 13.82
C LYS A 212 -23.79 -11.31 13.30
N TYR A 213 -22.60 -11.91 13.26
CA TYR A 213 -22.40 -13.27 12.78
C TYR A 213 -23.05 -14.31 13.70
N ARG A 214 -22.97 -14.08 15.03
CA ARG A 214 -23.54 -14.96 16.07
C ARG A 214 -25.05 -14.83 16.27
N ARG A 215 -25.68 -13.78 15.71
CA ARG A 215 -27.14 -13.65 15.63
C ARG A 215 -27.69 -14.47 14.47
#